data_AF-A0A344J6E3-F1
#
_entry.id   AF-A0A344J6E3-F1
#
_cell.length_a   1.000
_cell.length_b   1.000
_cell.length_c   1.000
_cell.angle_alpha   90.00
_cell.angle_beta   90.00
_cell.angle_gamma   90.00
#
_symmetry.space_group_name_H-M   'P 1'
#
loop_
_entity.id
_entity.type
_entity.pdbx_description
1 polymer ?
#
loop_
_entity_poly.entity_id
_entity_poly.type
_entity_poly.pdbx_seq_one_letter_code
_entity_poly.pdbx_strand_id
1 'polypeptide(L)'
;MRETRADNVQSLGLAVLLHLLLFALVFIGLRWTRENAEPAGGGPAVEAEMVDAGDLSSKMKNALAERIASADAPEPVAEPAPAEPLPQALEETPPPPQPLPEPEPQEALTKPQPTPPAPVAKPDTRDQDEARRDAINRETREREQEALRRERQIELQKEQQLKAAEEKKRLAAQQQAEADAKAKAAAKAQVDAKTKAEADAKAKRAASLAAQRAQQLADAKARAGAAAASNPGPASGAGQGKDTRGEWLDLVSAEIEKKWRRPDEIPRGQRCRIRIKLLPGGEVLSAEVQSDCPYSEQNQRTVEAAVKKASPLPLKGNEDLRIRDFVVNFYPSR
;
A
#
# COMPACT_ATOMS: atom_id res chain seq x y z
N MET A 1 18.47 28.78 38.29
CA MET A 1 19.24 29.41 37.20
C MET A 1 18.35 29.42 35.98
N ARG A 2 18.14 30.58 35.33
CA ARG A 2 17.27 30.68 34.15
C ARG A 2 18.15 30.47 32.91
N GLU A 3 17.86 29.45 32.11
CA GLU A 3 18.54 29.22 30.84
C GLU A 3 18.28 30.40 29.90
N THR A 4 19.35 30.90 29.29
CA THR A 4 19.22 32.00 28.34
C THR A 4 18.82 31.45 26.96
N ARG A 5 18.19 32.28 26.12
CA ARG A 5 17.86 31.87 24.75
C ARG A 5 19.11 31.51 23.93
N ALA A 6 20.28 32.02 24.30
CA ALA A 6 21.54 31.69 23.66
C ALA A 6 21.97 30.24 23.95
N ASP A 7 21.80 29.78 25.19
CA ASP A 7 22.12 28.41 25.61
C ASP A 7 21.25 27.38 24.86
N ASN A 8 19.96 27.72 24.66
CA ASN A 8 19.02 26.89 23.91
C ASN A 8 19.33 26.81 22.41
N VAL A 9 19.85 27.88 21.81
CA VAL A 9 20.27 27.86 20.39
C VAL A 9 21.57 27.08 20.23
N GLN A 10 22.50 27.20 21.17
CA GLN A 10 23.75 26.43 21.17
C GLN A 10 23.51 24.94 21.37
N SER A 11 22.63 24.54 22.29
CA SER A 11 22.30 23.14 22.53
C SER A 11 21.59 22.52 21.32
N LEU A 12 20.66 23.25 20.69
CA LEU A 12 20.00 22.81 19.45
C LEU A 12 21.01 22.67 18.30
N GLY A 13 21.95 23.63 18.16
CA GLY A 13 22.99 23.57 17.15
C GLY A 13 23.93 22.37 17.31
N LEU A 14 24.38 22.10 18.55
CA LEU A 14 25.21 20.94 18.88
C LEU A 14 24.46 19.62 18.66
N ALA A 15 23.17 19.56 19.02
CA ALA A 15 22.34 18.39 18.78
C ALA A 15 22.22 18.09 17.28
N VAL A 16 21.91 19.09 16.45
CA VAL A 16 21.81 18.92 15.00
C VAL A 16 23.16 18.48 14.41
N LEU A 17 24.26 19.09 14.85
CA LEU A 17 25.60 18.73 14.39
C LEU A 17 25.98 17.29 14.74
N LEU A 18 25.67 16.83 15.95
CA LEU A 18 25.88 15.43 16.37
C LEU A 18 25.10 14.45 15.49
N HIS A 19 23.84 14.75 15.19
CA HIS A 19 23.00 13.89 14.35
C HIS A 19 23.51 13.81 12.91
N LEU A 20 23.98 14.93 12.35
CA LEU A 20 24.61 14.93 11.02
C LEU A 20 25.89 14.10 10.99
N LEU A 21 26.70 14.15 12.05
CA LEU A 21 27.93 13.38 12.16
C LEU A 21 27.64 11.87 12.27
N LEU A 22 26.67 11.47 13.09
CA LEU A 22 26.22 10.07 13.18
C LEU A 22 25.66 9.57 11.85
N PHE A 23 24.86 10.39 11.17
CA PHE A 23 24.34 10.04 9.85
C PHE A 23 25.47 9.85 8.83
N ALA A 24 26.46 10.73 8.83
CA ALA A 24 27.63 10.61 7.95
C ALA A 24 28.42 9.33 8.23
N LEU A 25 28.65 8.98 9.50
CA LEU A 25 29.34 7.73 9.87
C LEU A 25 28.59 6.48 9.39
N VAL A 26 27.27 6.45 9.59
CA VAL A 26 26.43 5.34 9.11
C VAL A 26 26.45 5.27 7.58
N PHE A 27 26.36 6.42 6.90
CA PHE A 27 26.37 6.48 5.44
C PHE A 27 27.69 6.01 4.84
N ILE A 28 28.82 6.43 5.43
CA ILE A 28 30.16 5.99 5.04
C ILE A 28 30.31 4.48 5.33
N GLY A 29 29.86 4.02 6.49
CA GLY A 29 29.87 2.60 6.85
C GLY A 29 29.06 1.73 5.88
N LEU A 30 27.86 2.17 5.48
CA LEU A 30 27.02 1.47 4.50
C LEU A 30 27.64 1.45 3.10
N ARG A 31 28.34 2.52 2.70
CA ARG A 31 29.07 2.52 1.43
C ARG A 31 30.23 1.54 1.46
N TRP A 32 31.00 1.53 2.54
CA TRP A 32 32.10 0.59 2.73
C TRP A 32 31.60 -0.85 2.70
N THR A 33 30.54 -1.19 3.46
CA THR A 33 30.02 -2.57 3.48
C THR A 33 29.46 -3.01 2.14
N ARG A 34 28.90 -2.09 1.33
CA ARG A 34 28.48 -2.41 -0.05
C ARG A 34 29.65 -2.67 -1.00
N GLU A 35 30.74 -1.93 -0.85
CA GLU A 35 31.94 -2.11 -1.68
C GLU A 35 32.73 -3.37 -1.27
N ASN A 36 32.64 -3.77 0.00
CA ASN A 36 33.41 -4.88 0.56
C ASN A 36 32.56 -6.13 0.90
N ALA A 37 31.28 -6.16 0.56
CA ALA A 37 30.46 -7.34 0.73
C ALA A 37 30.91 -8.41 -0.27
N GLU A 38 31.54 -9.47 0.24
CA GLU A 38 31.72 -10.70 -0.53
C GLU A 38 30.33 -11.21 -0.96
N PRO A 39 30.14 -11.59 -2.23
CA PRO A 39 28.86 -12.09 -2.70
C PRO A 39 28.46 -13.31 -1.88
N ALA A 40 27.28 -13.24 -1.26
CA ALA A 40 26.68 -14.38 -0.58
C ALA A 40 26.35 -15.47 -1.61
N GLY A 41 27.26 -16.43 -1.75
CA GLY A 41 27.21 -17.48 -2.76
C GLY A 41 28.37 -17.34 -3.73
N GLY A 42 29.46 -18.07 -3.47
CA GLY A 42 30.69 -18.09 -4.27
C GLY A 42 30.48 -18.71 -5.65
N GLY A 43 29.75 -18.02 -6.52
CA GLY A 43 29.58 -18.33 -7.92
C GLY A 43 29.47 -17.04 -8.74
N PRO A 44 29.88 -17.04 -10.01
CA PRO A 44 29.71 -15.87 -10.88
C PRO A 44 28.23 -15.49 -10.96
N ALA A 45 27.94 -14.19 -10.88
CA ALA A 45 26.59 -13.66 -10.94
C ALA A 45 25.89 -14.13 -12.23
N VAL A 46 24.85 -14.96 -12.10
CA VAL A 46 24.03 -15.39 -13.23
C VAL A 46 22.95 -14.35 -13.45
N GLU A 47 23.07 -13.63 -14.55
CA GLU A 47 22.08 -12.67 -15.04
C GLU A 47 20.93 -13.45 -15.67
N ALA A 48 19.72 -13.30 -15.14
CA ALA A 48 18.51 -13.94 -15.69
C ALA A 48 17.67 -12.87 -16.39
N GLU A 49 17.74 -12.86 -17.73
CA GLU A 49 16.88 -12.04 -18.58
C GLU A 49 15.60 -12.81 -18.90
N MET A 50 14.45 -12.36 -18.37
CA MET A 50 13.14 -12.91 -18.70
C MET A 50 12.68 -12.28 -20.02
N VAL A 51 12.77 -13.05 -21.11
CA VAL A 51 12.26 -12.65 -22.43
C VAL A 51 10.83 -13.17 -22.59
N ASP A 52 9.88 -12.27 -22.85
CA ASP A 52 8.49 -12.61 -23.10
C ASP A 52 8.34 -13.32 -24.46
N ALA A 53 7.54 -14.39 -24.50
CA ALA A 53 7.35 -15.19 -25.72
C ALA A 53 6.75 -14.36 -26.89
N GLY A 54 6.10 -13.23 -26.59
CA GLY A 54 5.58 -12.28 -27.56
C GLY A 54 6.64 -11.57 -28.39
N ASP A 55 7.84 -11.34 -27.84
CA ASP A 55 8.92 -10.57 -28.49
C ASP A 55 9.86 -11.42 -29.36
N LEU A 56 9.64 -12.75 -29.40
CA LEU A 56 10.43 -13.65 -30.22
C LEU A 56 10.14 -13.45 -31.72
N SER A 57 11.19 -13.44 -32.55
CA SER A 57 11.08 -13.44 -34.02
C SER A 57 10.27 -14.65 -34.51
N SER A 58 9.53 -14.50 -35.60
CA SER A 58 8.67 -15.54 -36.19
C SER A 58 9.43 -16.84 -36.49
N LYS A 59 10.71 -16.74 -36.88
CA LYS A 59 11.58 -17.91 -37.10
C LYS A 59 11.92 -18.65 -35.80
N MET A 60 12.08 -17.92 -34.71
CA MET A 60 12.36 -18.48 -33.37
C MET A 60 11.09 -19.08 -32.76
N LYS A 61 9.94 -18.43 -32.95
CA LYS A 61 8.62 -18.95 -32.55
C LYS A 61 8.31 -20.27 -33.25
N ASN A 62 8.58 -20.37 -34.55
CA ASN A 62 8.39 -21.61 -35.30
C ASN A 62 9.35 -22.72 -34.84
N ALA A 63 10.62 -22.41 -34.59
CA ALA A 63 11.58 -23.40 -34.06
C ALA A 63 11.23 -23.88 -32.64
N LEU A 64 10.68 -23.00 -31.79
CA LEU A 64 10.18 -23.37 -30.47
C LEU A 64 8.91 -24.23 -30.56
N ALA A 65 7.98 -23.87 -31.45
CA ALA A 65 6.78 -24.65 -31.71
C ALA A 65 7.11 -26.04 -32.27
N GLU A 66 8.10 -26.13 -33.15
CA GLU A 66 8.59 -27.39 -33.74
C GLU A 66 9.33 -28.26 -32.71
N ARG A 67 10.06 -27.64 -31.76
CA ARG A 67 10.63 -28.33 -30.59
C ARG A 67 9.59 -28.82 -29.60
N ILE A 68 8.51 -28.06 -29.39
CA ILE A 68 7.40 -28.48 -28.53
C ILE A 68 6.59 -29.59 -29.22
N ALA A 69 6.45 -29.54 -30.54
CA ALA A 69 5.81 -30.58 -31.33
C ALA A 69 6.67 -31.86 -31.46
N SER A 70 8.00 -31.73 -31.40
CA SER A 70 8.94 -32.86 -31.42
C SER A 70 9.35 -33.34 -30.02
N ALA A 71 8.94 -32.64 -28.96
CA ALA A 71 9.05 -33.17 -27.61
C ALA A 71 7.97 -34.26 -27.49
N ASP A 72 8.41 -35.51 -27.48
CA ASP A 72 7.58 -36.71 -27.27
C ASP A 72 6.47 -36.41 -26.28
N ALA A 73 5.27 -36.21 -26.80
CA ALA A 73 4.08 -36.16 -25.99
C ALA A 73 3.94 -37.55 -25.37
N PRO A 74 3.88 -37.71 -24.04
CA PRO A 74 3.60 -39.02 -23.47
C PRO A 74 2.29 -39.50 -24.08
N GLU A 75 2.30 -40.71 -24.66
CA GLU A 75 1.09 -41.35 -25.17
C GLU A 75 -0.04 -41.18 -24.17
N PRO A 76 -1.27 -40.87 -24.61
CA PRO A 76 -2.39 -40.72 -23.71
C PRO A 76 -2.60 -42.04 -22.99
N VAL A 77 -2.25 -42.09 -21.70
CA VAL A 77 -2.62 -43.21 -20.83
C VAL A 77 -4.12 -43.28 -20.86
N ALA A 78 -4.64 -44.34 -21.49
CA ALA A 78 -6.04 -44.65 -21.54
C ALA A 78 -6.62 -44.63 -20.11
N GLU A 79 -7.68 -43.84 -19.96
CA GLU A 79 -8.60 -43.88 -18.84
C GLU A 79 -9.05 -45.35 -18.61
N PRO A 80 -9.02 -45.88 -17.38
CA PRO A 80 -9.50 -47.24 -17.14
C PRO A 80 -11.01 -47.28 -17.36
N ALA A 81 -11.43 -47.96 -18.43
CA ALA A 81 -12.84 -48.20 -18.71
C ALA A 81 -13.50 -49.01 -17.58
N PRO A 82 -14.81 -48.80 -17.32
CA PRO A 82 -15.55 -49.50 -16.28
C PRO A 82 -15.69 -51.00 -16.61
N ALA A 83 -15.80 -51.80 -15.54
CA ALA A 83 -16.00 -53.24 -15.58
C ALA A 83 -17.13 -53.69 -16.54
N GLU A 84 -16.81 -54.67 -17.40
CA GLU A 84 -17.81 -55.49 -18.07
C GLU A 84 -18.03 -56.83 -17.35
N PRO A 85 -19.26 -57.36 -17.37
CA PRO A 85 -19.72 -58.45 -16.53
C PRO A 85 -19.32 -59.83 -17.07
N LEU A 86 -19.07 -60.75 -16.14
CA LEU A 86 -18.95 -62.18 -16.40
C LEU A 86 -20.23 -62.71 -17.10
N PRO A 87 -20.14 -63.36 -18.27
CA PRO A 87 -21.28 -64.05 -18.86
C PRO A 87 -21.61 -65.33 -18.08
N GLN A 88 -22.87 -65.44 -17.70
CA GLN A 88 -23.50 -66.66 -17.22
C GLN A 88 -23.74 -67.65 -18.37
N ALA A 89 -23.64 -68.94 -18.03
CA ALA A 89 -24.37 -70.07 -18.61
C ALA A 89 -24.12 -70.43 -20.09
N LEU A 90 -23.38 -71.53 -20.30
CA LEU A 90 -23.65 -72.49 -21.37
C LEU A 90 -23.63 -73.92 -20.79
N GLU A 91 -24.83 -74.47 -20.72
CA GLU A 91 -25.24 -75.86 -20.98
C GLU A 91 -24.54 -77.04 -20.28
N GLU A 92 -25.32 -77.68 -19.40
CA GLU A 92 -25.23 -79.12 -19.10
C GLU A 92 -25.24 -79.95 -20.39
N THR A 93 -24.27 -80.85 -20.54
CA THR A 93 -24.40 -82.03 -21.39
C THR A 93 -24.02 -83.28 -20.57
N PRO A 94 -24.88 -84.30 -20.53
CA PRO A 94 -24.60 -85.53 -19.77
C PRO A 94 -23.60 -86.41 -20.53
N PRO A 95 -22.69 -87.12 -19.83
CA PRO A 95 -21.82 -88.09 -20.48
C PRO A 95 -22.59 -89.35 -20.93
N PRO A 96 -22.23 -89.96 -22.08
CA PRO A 96 -22.90 -91.14 -22.64
C PRO A 96 -22.65 -92.43 -21.84
N PRO A 97 -23.48 -93.48 -22.03
CA PRO A 97 -23.53 -94.66 -21.17
C PRO A 97 -22.40 -95.68 -21.45
N GLN A 98 -22.07 -96.41 -20.38
CA GLN A 98 -21.01 -97.42 -20.25
C GLN A 98 -21.17 -98.64 -21.18
N PRO A 99 -20.08 -99.40 -21.41
CA PRO A 99 -20.16 -100.86 -21.51
C PRO A 99 -19.72 -101.54 -20.22
N LEU A 100 -20.47 -102.58 -19.84
CA LEU A 100 -20.26 -103.45 -18.68
C LEU A 100 -18.89 -104.16 -18.71
N PRO A 101 -18.22 -104.33 -17.56
CA PRO A 101 -17.12 -105.28 -17.42
C PRO A 101 -17.66 -106.72 -17.30
N GLU A 102 -17.09 -107.61 -18.11
CA GLU A 102 -17.30 -109.06 -18.06
C GLU A 102 -16.67 -109.66 -16.77
N PRO A 103 -17.26 -110.71 -16.16
CA PRO A 103 -16.81 -111.21 -14.87
C PRO A 103 -15.59 -112.13 -15.03
N GLU A 104 -14.43 -111.71 -14.53
CA GLU A 104 -13.33 -112.63 -14.30
C GLU A 104 -13.46 -113.35 -12.94
N PRO A 105 -13.06 -114.63 -12.85
CA PRO A 105 -13.34 -115.50 -11.72
C PRO A 105 -12.68 -115.07 -10.40
N GLN A 106 -13.37 -115.40 -9.33
CA GLN A 106 -12.98 -115.23 -7.94
C GLN A 106 -11.58 -115.80 -7.64
N GLU A 107 -10.64 -114.93 -7.27
CA GLU A 107 -9.62 -115.28 -6.30
C GLU A 107 -9.86 -114.47 -5.03
N ALA A 108 -10.28 -115.19 -4.00
CA ALA A 108 -10.45 -114.69 -2.65
C ALA A 108 -9.10 -114.26 -2.09
N LEU A 109 -8.85 -112.95 -2.07
CA LEU A 109 -7.96 -112.33 -1.09
C LEU A 109 -8.76 -111.26 -0.37
N THR A 110 -9.29 -111.63 0.79
CA THR A 110 -9.85 -110.73 1.79
C THR A 110 -8.92 -109.53 1.97
N LYS A 111 -9.30 -108.35 1.43
CA LYS A 111 -8.65 -107.09 1.78
C LYS A 111 -8.92 -106.82 3.26
N PRO A 112 -7.89 -106.57 4.09
CA PRO A 112 -8.09 -106.15 5.46
C PRO A 112 -8.91 -104.86 5.48
N GLN A 113 -9.93 -104.81 6.33
CA GLN A 113 -10.59 -103.55 6.68
C GLN A 113 -9.52 -102.55 7.13
N PRO A 114 -9.48 -101.31 6.59
CA PRO A 114 -8.59 -100.29 7.14
C PRO A 114 -9.00 -100.04 8.60
N THR A 115 -8.07 -100.33 9.51
CA THR A 115 -8.18 -99.94 10.91
C THR A 115 -8.40 -98.43 11.00
N PRO A 116 -9.21 -97.93 11.96
CA PRO A 116 -9.32 -96.50 12.21
C PRO A 116 -7.92 -95.91 12.39
N PRO A 117 -7.59 -94.77 11.74
CA PRO A 117 -6.28 -94.16 11.91
C PRO A 117 -6.03 -93.95 13.40
N ALA A 118 -4.83 -94.35 13.86
CA ALA A 118 -4.40 -94.12 15.23
C ALA A 118 -4.59 -92.63 15.58
N PRO A 119 -5.01 -92.29 16.82
CA PRO A 119 -5.19 -90.90 17.22
C PRO A 119 -3.88 -90.17 17.00
N VAL A 120 -3.86 -89.23 16.04
CA VAL A 120 -2.74 -88.34 15.78
C VAL A 120 -2.35 -87.68 17.11
N ALA A 121 -1.07 -87.74 17.47
CA ALA A 121 -0.56 -87.11 18.67
C ALA A 121 -1.03 -85.64 18.70
N LYS A 122 -1.78 -85.26 19.75
CA LYS A 122 -2.25 -83.89 19.91
C LYS A 122 -1.03 -82.97 19.86
N PRO A 123 -0.94 -82.02 18.92
CA PRO A 123 0.17 -81.08 18.85
C PRO A 123 0.34 -80.37 20.20
N ASP A 124 1.58 -80.16 20.64
CA ASP A 124 1.86 -79.47 21.91
C ASP A 124 1.23 -78.07 21.86
N THR A 125 0.20 -77.87 22.67
CA THR A 125 -0.61 -76.65 22.68
C THR A 125 0.19 -75.43 23.12
N ARG A 126 1.30 -75.63 23.83
CA ARG A 126 2.14 -74.54 24.33
C ARG A 126 2.96 -73.86 23.23
N ASP A 127 3.51 -74.62 22.30
CA ASP A 127 4.27 -74.07 21.15
C ASP A 127 3.38 -73.27 20.19
N GLN A 128 2.11 -73.65 20.04
CA GLN A 128 1.14 -72.93 19.21
C GLN A 128 0.74 -71.57 19.83
N ASP A 129 0.61 -71.51 21.16
CA ASP A 129 0.29 -70.27 21.88
C ASP A 129 1.44 -69.24 21.82
N GLU A 130 2.69 -69.69 21.91
CA GLU A 130 3.87 -68.83 21.77
C GLU A 130 4.00 -68.28 20.34
N ALA A 131 3.85 -69.12 19.32
CA ALA A 131 3.84 -68.68 17.92
C ALA A 131 2.74 -67.66 17.62
N ARG A 132 1.54 -67.83 18.22
CA ARG A 132 0.43 -66.88 18.11
C ARG A 132 0.74 -65.54 18.79
N ARG A 133 1.36 -65.55 19.98
CA ARG A 133 1.78 -64.33 20.68
C ARG A 133 2.83 -63.55 19.88
N ASP A 134 3.80 -64.24 19.31
CA ASP A 134 4.83 -63.60 18.49
C ASP A 134 4.28 -63.04 17.18
N ALA A 135 3.29 -63.70 16.57
CA ALA A 135 2.58 -63.17 15.41
C ALA A 135 1.82 -61.86 15.75
N ILE A 136 1.09 -61.85 16.88
CA ILE A 136 0.38 -60.65 17.36
C ILE A 136 1.35 -59.50 17.69
N ASN A 137 2.49 -59.81 18.34
CA ASN A 137 3.51 -58.82 18.67
C ASN A 137 4.23 -58.27 17.43
N ARG A 138 4.41 -59.08 16.38
CA ARG A 138 4.93 -58.62 15.08
C ARG A 138 3.92 -57.69 14.38
N GLU A 139 2.67 -58.13 14.28
CA GLU A 139 1.60 -57.34 13.68
C GLU A 139 1.38 -55.99 14.41
N THR A 140 1.44 -56.00 15.74
CA THR A 140 1.32 -54.77 16.55
C THR A 140 2.45 -53.78 16.24
N ARG A 141 3.70 -54.26 16.18
CA ARG A 141 4.86 -53.40 15.83
C ARG A 141 4.76 -52.85 14.40
N GLU A 142 4.29 -53.64 13.44
CA GLU A 142 4.09 -53.19 12.07
C GLU A 142 3.01 -52.10 11.97
N ARG A 143 1.89 -52.28 12.68
CA ARG A 143 0.82 -51.27 12.77
C ARG A 143 1.30 -49.97 13.42
N GLU A 144 2.09 -50.05 14.50
CA GLU A 144 2.69 -48.87 15.14
C GLU A 144 3.67 -48.14 14.22
N GLN A 145 4.52 -48.87 13.49
CA GLN A 145 5.44 -48.27 12.52
C GLN A 145 4.71 -47.64 11.33
N GLU A 146 3.60 -48.23 10.88
CA GLU A 146 2.75 -47.63 9.85
C GLU A 146 2.05 -46.37 10.35
N ALA A 147 1.52 -46.38 11.58
CA ALA A 147 0.91 -45.20 12.19
C ALA A 147 1.91 -44.04 12.29
N LEU A 148 3.13 -44.30 12.78
CA LEU A 148 4.19 -43.28 12.86
C LEU A 148 4.59 -42.74 11.48
N ARG A 149 4.64 -43.58 10.44
CA ARG A 149 4.91 -43.14 9.07
C ARG A 149 3.80 -42.24 8.53
N ARG A 150 2.53 -42.59 8.78
CA ARG A 150 1.38 -41.77 8.40
C ARG A 150 1.36 -40.43 9.14
N GLU A 151 1.62 -40.42 10.44
CA GLU A 151 1.73 -39.19 11.24
C GLU A 151 2.83 -38.27 10.71
N ARG A 152 4.03 -38.81 10.43
CA ARG A 152 5.13 -38.02 9.84
C ARG A 152 4.76 -37.46 8.47
N GLN A 153 4.06 -38.22 7.62
CA GLN A 153 3.61 -37.71 6.32
C GLN A 153 2.59 -36.57 6.47
N ILE A 154 1.64 -36.69 7.40
CA ILE A 154 0.66 -35.64 7.69
C ILE A 154 1.35 -34.38 8.23
N GLU A 155 2.31 -34.54 9.15
CA GLU A 155 3.09 -33.42 9.69
C GLU A 155 3.90 -32.70 8.60
N LEU A 156 4.60 -33.45 7.74
CA LEU A 156 5.32 -32.89 6.60
C LEU A 156 4.39 -32.15 5.64
N GLN A 157 3.21 -32.70 5.34
CA GLN A 157 2.24 -32.05 4.47
C GLN A 157 1.70 -30.76 5.11
N LYS A 158 1.43 -30.76 6.42
CA LYS A 158 1.00 -29.58 7.16
C LYS A 158 2.09 -28.50 7.19
N GLU A 159 3.34 -28.88 7.42
CA GLU A 159 4.48 -27.96 7.38
C GLU A 159 4.65 -27.33 5.99
N GLN A 160 4.55 -28.12 4.92
CA GLN A 160 4.59 -27.63 3.54
C GLN A 160 3.44 -26.66 3.25
N GLN A 161 2.22 -26.96 3.69
CA GLN A 161 1.08 -26.05 3.53
C GLN A 161 1.27 -24.75 4.30
N LEU A 162 1.81 -24.79 5.52
CA LEU A 162 2.10 -23.60 6.31
C LEU A 162 3.17 -22.74 5.63
N LYS A 163 4.27 -23.33 5.16
CA LYS A 163 5.32 -22.62 4.41
C LYS A 163 4.77 -21.99 3.13
N ALA A 164 3.99 -22.71 2.35
CA ALA A 164 3.37 -22.19 1.13
C ALA A 164 2.38 -21.05 1.42
N ALA A 165 1.60 -21.16 2.51
CA ALA A 165 0.69 -20.09 2.93
C ALA A 165 1.44 -18.85 3.42
N GLU A 166 2.54 -19.02 4.16
CA GLU A 166 3.40 -17.92 4.60
C GLU A 166 4.08 -17.23 3.42
N GLU A 167 4.64 -17.99 2.48
CA GLU A 167 5.27 -17.45 1.28
C GLU A 167 4.26 -16.66 0.45
N LYS A 168 3.06 -17.22 0.23
CA LYS A 168 1.97 -16.52 -0.47
C LYS A 168 1.58 -15.23 0.23
N LYS A 169 1.49 -15.23 1.56
CA LYS A 169 1.22 -14.00 2.34
C LYS A 169 2.35 -12.99 2.20
N ARG A 170 3.61 -13.43 2.23
CA ARG A 170 4.79 -12.56 2.07
C ARG A 170 4.81 -11.93 0.68
N LEU A 171 4.57 -12.71 -0.36
CA LEU A 171 4.49 -12.23 -1.75
C LEU A 171 3.34 -11.24 -1.92
N ALA A 172 2.15 -11.54 -1.38
CA ALA A 172 1.01 -10.63 -1.42
C ALA A 172 1.30 -9.31 -0.68
N ALA A 173 1.92 -9.37 0.50
CA ALA A 173 2.32 -8.19 1.26
C ALA A 173 3.38 -7.36 0.52
N GLN A 174 4.35 -8.01 -0.14
CA GLN A 174 5.37 -7.34 -0.94
C GLN A 174 4.76 -6.64 -2.16
N GLN A 175 3.87 -7.32 -2.90
CA GLN A 175 3.16 -6.74 -4.04
C GLN A 175 2.29 -5.55 -3.61
N GLN A 176 1.59 -5.66 -2.47
CA GLN A 176 0.78 -4.56 -1.94
C GLN A 176 1.66 -3.37 -1.52
N ALA A 177 2.77 -3.62 -0.83
CA ALA A 177 3.71 -2.56 -0.44
C ALA A 177 4.33 -1.85 -1.66
N GLU A 178 4.67 -2.60 -2.72
CA GLU A 178 5.18 -2.03 -3.97
C GLU A 178 4.11 -1.20 -4.70
N ALA A 179 2.88 -1.72 -4.78
CA ALA A 179 1.75 -0.98 -5.36
C ALA A 179 1.47 0.32 -4.61
N ASP A 180 1.46 0.28 -3.28
CA ASP A 180 1.27 1.46 -2.44
C ASP A 180 2.41 2.47 -2.57
N ALA A 181 3.67 2.00 -2.65
CA ALA A 181 4.83 2.85 -2.88
C ALA A 181 4.75 3.54 -4.24
N LYS A 182 4.39 2.79 -5.30
CA LYS A 182 4.21 3.32 -6.65
C LYS A 182 3.06 4.33 -6.73
N ALA A 183 1.93 4.04 -6.07
CA ALA A 183 0.79 4.95 -6.00
C ALA A 183 1.16 6.26 -5.27
N LYS A 184 1.87 6.17 -4.14
CA LYS A 184 2.36 7.35 -3.40
C LYS A 184 3.36 8.16 -4.21
N ALA A 185 4.29 7.50 -4.91
CA ALA A 185 5.25 8.16 -5.78
C ALA A 185 4.56 8.89 -6.95
N ALA A 186 3.59 8.26 -7.59
CA ALA A 186 2.79 8.85 -8.67
C ALA A 186 1.96 10.05 -8.18
N ALA A 187 1.31 9.93 -7.02
CA ALA A 187 0.55 11.02 -6.41
C ALA A 187 1.45 12.22 -6.07
N LYS A 188 2.62 11.97 -5.48
CA LYS A 188 3.60 13.02 -5.19
C LYS A 188 4.09 13.70 -6.48
N ALA A 189 4.44 12.94 -7.50
CA ALA A 189 4.86 13.48 -8.79
C ALA A 189 3.77 14.34 -9.44
N GLN A 190 2.50 13.95 -9.32
CA GLN A 190 1.37 14.74 -9.83
C GLN A 190 1.20 16.08 -9.08
N VAL A 191 1.33 16.07 -7.74
CA VAL A 191 1.28 17.29 -6.92
C VAL A 191 2.46 18.20 -7.25
N ASP A 192 3.68 17.65 -7.35
CA ASP A 192 4.89 18.41 -7.69
C ASP A 192 4.78 19.00 -9.11
N ALA A 193 4.24 18.24 -10.08
CA ALA A 193 4.01 18.74 -11.43
C ALA A 193 2.95 19.86 -11.46
N LYS A 194 1.85 19.71 -10.71
CA LYS A 194 0.79 20.72 -10.63
C LYS A 194 1.29 22.00 -9.96
N THR A 195 2.01 21.89 -8.84
CA THR A 195 2.57 23.05 -8.13
C THR A 195 3.59 23.80 -9.00
N LYS A 196 4.45 23.06 -9.72
CA LYS A 196 5.37 23.67 -10.70
C LYS A 196 4.63 24.37 -11.84
N ALA A 197 3.62 23.73 -12.42
CA ALA A 197 2.82 24.34 -13.49
C ALA A 197 2.08 25.60 -13.02
N GLU A 198 1.54 25.60 -11.79
CA GLU A 198 0.89 26.76 -11.19
C GLU A 198 1.89 27.90 -10.91
N ALA A 199 3.08 27.57 -10.41
CA ALA A 199 4.16 28.54 -10.19
C ALA A 199 4.62 29.17 -11.52
N ASP A 200 4.84 28.36 -12.56
CA ASP A 200 5.23 28.83 -13.89
C ASP A 200 4.12 29.69 -14.52
N ALA A 201 2.85 29.31 -14.37
CA ALA A 201 1.72 30.10 -14.85
C ALA A 201 1.62 31.44 -14.10
N LYS A 202 1.85 31.46 -12.79
CA LYS A 202 1.88 32.69 -11.98
C LYS A 202 3.03 33.60 -12.38
N ALA A 203 4.22 33.04 -12.60
CA ALA A 203 5.40 33.79 -13.07
C ALA A 203 5.17 34.41 -14.46
N LYS A 204 4.60 33.65 -15.40
CA LYS A 204 4.24 34.16 -16.74
C LYS A 204 3.21 35.29 -16.67
N ARG A 205 2.15 35.15 -15.84
CA ARG A 205 1.16 36.22 -15.64
C ARG A 205 1.77 37.47 -15.02
N ALA A 206 2.66 37.31 -14.03
CA ALA A 206 3.36 38.43 -13.41
C ALA A 206 4.26 39.16 -14.42
N ALA A 207 4.99 38.41 -15.25
CA ALA A 207 5.83 38.98 -16.31
C ALA A 207 4.99 39.73 -17.36
N SER A 208 3.85 39.18 -17.80
CA SER A 208 2.97 39.86 -18.77
C SER A 208 2.37 41.14 -18.20
N LEU A 209 1.95 41.13 -16.92
CA LEU A 209 1.43 42.32 -16.24
C LEU A 209 2.53 43.39 -16.06
N ALA A 210 3.76 42.99 -15.76
CA ALA A 210 4.89 43.91 -15.67
C ALA A 210 5.23 44.54 -17.02
N ALA A 211 5.24 43.74 -18.10
CA ALA A 211 5.46 44.22 -19.46
C ALA A 211 4.37 45.21 -19.90
N GLN A 212 3.10 44.92 -19.63
CA GLN A 212 1.98 45.83 -19.92
C GLN A 212 2.13 47.17 -19.18
N ARG A 213 2.47 47.15 -17.88
CA ARG A 213 2.71 48.38 -17.12
C ARG A 213 3.90 49.17 -17.66
N ALA A 214 4.99 48.51 -18.02
CA ALA A 214 6.16 49.18 -18.60
C ALA A 214 5.80 49.88 -19.91
N GLN A 215 4.98 49.24 -20.76
CA GLN A 215 4.52 49.83 -22.00
C GLN A 215 3.58 51.03 -21.76
N GLN A 216 2.63 50.93 -20.82
CA GLN A 216 1.77 52.06 -20.43
C GLN A 216 2.57 53.27 -19.94
N LEU A 217 3.62 53.05 -19.14
CA LEU A 217 4.50 54.13 -18.67
C LEU A 217 5.32 54.75 -19.81
N ALA A 218 5.80 53.94 -20.76
CA ALA A 218 6.49 54.43 -21.95
C ALA A 218 5.57 55.28 -22.85
N ASP A 219 4.34 54.81 -23.10
CA ASP A 219 3.33 55.53 -23.87
C ASP A 219 2.92 56.84 -23.18
N ALA A 220 2.74 56.83 -21.85
CA ALA A 220 2.45 58.04 -21.08
C ALA A 220 3.60 59.05 -21.15
N LYS A 221 4.85 58.59 -21.07
CA LYS A 221 6.04 59.45 -21.21
C LYS A 221 6.16 60.04 -22.62
N ALA A 222 5.87 59.26 -23.65
CA ALA A 222 5.85 59.74 -25.03
C ALA A 222 4.77 60.82 -25.24
N ARG A 223 3.56 60.61 -24.70
CA ARG A 223 2.47 61.61 -24.73
C ARG A 223 2.80 62.88 -23.94
N ALA A 224 3.41 62.74 -22.76
CA ALA A 224 3.84 63.89 -21.96
C ALA A 224 4.98 64.68 -22.63
N GLY A 225 5.91 64.01 -23.31
CA GLY A 225 6.96 64.66 -24.11
C GLY A 225 6.40 65.40 -25.33
N ALA A 226 5.38 64.84 -25.99
CA ALA A 226 4.68 65.51 -27.09
C ALA A 226 3.86 66.72 -26.62
N ALA A 227 3.21 66.65 -25.44
CA ALA A 227 2.46 67.77 -24.85
C ALA A 227 3.38 68.88 -24.30
N ALA A 228 4.56 68.53 -23.76
CA ALA A 228 5.56 69.50 -23.28
C ALA A 228 6.21 70.32 -24.42
N ALA A 229 6.20 69.80 -25.65
CA ALA A 229 6.60 70.55 -26.84
C ALA A 229 5.53 71.55 -27.33
N SER A 230 4.33 71.56 -26.74
CA SER A 230 3.18 72.35 -27.24
C SER A 230 2.61 73.39 -26.27
N ASN A 231 3.04 73.49 -25.00
CA ASN A 231 2.66 74.60 -24.09
C ASN A 231 3.41 74.56 -22.74
N PRO A 232 4.02 75.67 -22.26
CA PRO A 232 4.52 75.79 -20.89
C PRO A 232 3.47 76.43 -19.96
N GLY A 233 2.99 75.70 -18.95
CA GLY A 233 2.09 76.24 -17.92
C GLY A 233 1.96 75.32 -16.69
N PRO A 234 1.83 75.85 -15.45
CA PRO A 234 2.27 75.15 -14.23
C PRO A 234 1.18 74.34 -13.51
N ALA A 235 1.65 73.23 -12.91
CA ALA A 235 1.30 72.59 -11.64
C ALA A 235 -0.16 72.60 -11.09
N SER A 236 -0.69 71.40 -10.84
CA SER A 236 -1.52 71.01 -9.67
C SER A 236 -1.97 69.55 -9.86
N GLY A 237 -2.10 68.67 -8.87
CA GLY A 237 -1.90 68.77 -7.43
C GLY A 237 -1.68 67.37 -6.86
N ALA A 238 -0.73 67.26 -5.93
CA ALA A 238 -0.57 66.11 -5.07
C ALA A 238 -1.63 66.18 -3.96
N GLY A 239 -2.69 65.39 -4.09
CA GLY A 239 -3.67 65.15 -3.04
C GLY A 239 -3.07 64.26 -1.95
N GLN A 240 -2.73 64.88 -0.83
CA GLN A 240 -2.19 64.25 0.37
C GLN A 240 -3.21 63.27 0.98
N GLY A 241 -2.75 62.05 1.22
CA GLY A 241 -3.48 61.02 1.98
C GLY A 241 -3.64 61.43 3.44
N LYS A 242 -4.88 61.75 3.81
CA LYS A 242 -5.33 61.81 5.19
C LYS A 242 -6.50 60.84 5.33
N ASP A 243 -6.23 59.75 6.04
CA ASP A 243 -7.13 58.73 6.60
C ASP A 243 -7.71 57.60 5.71
N THR A 244 -6.86 56.92 4.92
CA THR A 244 -7.26 55.67 4.24
C THR A 244 -7.41 54.48 5.20
N ARG A 245 -6.93 54.58 6.45
CA ARG A 245 -6.84 53.45 7.37
C ARG A 245 -8.15 53.21 8.14
N GLY A 246 -8.79 54.27 8.63
CA GLY A 246 -10.08 54.16 9.31
C GLY A 246 -11.15 53.58 8.38
N GLU A 247 -11.31 54.17 7.20
CA GLU A 247 -12.24 53.73 6.17
C GLU A 247 -12.04 52.25 5.77
N TRP A 248 -10.79 51.82 5.73
CA TRP A 248 -10.47 50.42 5.43
C TRP A 248 -10.79 49.46 6.57
N LEU A 249 -10.53 49.85 7.83
CA LEU A 249 -10.92 49.05 8.99
C LEU A 249 -12.45 48.88 9.05
N ASP A 250 -13.21 49.88 8.61
CA ASP A 250 -14.67 49.81 8.50
C ASP A 250 -15.12 48.86 7.37
N LEU A 251 -14.44 48.86 6.23
CA LEU A 251 -14.69 47.88 5.18
C LEU A 251 -14.40 46.45 5.65
N VAL A 252 -13.31 46.27 6.41
CA VAL A 252 -12.95 44.98 7.01
C VAL A 252 -14.01 44.54 8.02
N SER A 253 -14.43 45.42 8.93
CA SER A 253 -15.44 45.09 9.95
C SER A 253 -16.78 44.72 9.31
N ALA A 254 -17.19 45.43 8.25
CA ALA A 254 -18.41 45.14 7.50
C ALA A 254 -18.35 43.78 6.78
N GLU A 255 -17.22 43.41 6.18
CA GLU A 255 -17.08 42.09 5.53
C GLU A 255 -17.06 40.96 6.56
N ILE A 256 -16.42 41.15 7.72
CA ILE A 256 -16.48 40.19 8.84
C ILE A 256 -17.93 40.00 9.29
N GLU A 257 -18.66 41.10 9.49
CA GLU A 257 -20.06 41.05 9.92
C GLU A 257 -20.95 40.30 8.92
N LYS A 258 -20.75 40.54 7.62
CA LYS A 258 -21.49 39.86 6.54
C LYS A 258 -21.30 38.34 6.56
N LYS A 259 -20.15 37.84 7.05
CA LYS A 259 -19.86 36.40 7.13
C LYS A 259 -20.22 35.80 8.49
N TRP A 260 -20.39 36.62 9.50
CA TRP A 260 -20.68 36.17 10.86
C TRP A 260 -22.15 35.82 11.03
N ARG A 261 -22.42 34.68 11.66
CA ARG A 261 -23.75 34.32 12.16
C ARG A 261 -23.78 34.65 13.64
N ARG A 262 -24.30 35.84 13.98
CA ARG A 262 -24.38 36.32 15.36
C ARG A 262 -25.31 35.40 16.18
N PRO A 263 -24.84 34.84 17.31
CA PRO A 263 -25.70 34.23 18.32
C PRO A 263 -26.59 35.29 18.99
N ASP A 264 -27.86 34.95 19.27
CA ASP A 264 -28.85 35.91 19.80
C ASP A 264 -28.48 36.50 21.18
N GLU A 265 -27.64 35.79 21.93
CA GLU A 265 -27.13 36.19 23.24
C GLU A 265 -26.20 37.42 23.21
N ILE A 266 -25.65 37.78 22.05
CA ILE A 266 -24.70 38.89 21.91
C ILE A 266 -25.46 40.19 21.62
N PRO A 267 -25.43 41.19 22.52
CA PRO A 267 -26.03 42.50 22.27
C PRO A 267 -25.41 43.22 21.09
N ARG A 268 -26.24 44.00 20.38
CA ARG A 268 -25.76 44.90 19.33
C ARG A 268 -24.91 46.03 19.91
N GLY A 269 -23.93 46.49 19.14
CA GLY A 269 -23.04 47.59 19.53
C GLY A 269 -21.99 47.22 20.58
N GLN A 270 -21.91 45.95 21.03
CA GLN A 270 -20.88 45.52 21.95
C GLN A 270 -19.50 45.48 21.25
N ARG A 271 -18.51 46.16 21.84
CA ARG A 271 -17.16 46.24 21.25
C ARG A 271 -16.37 44.97 21.52
N CYS A 272 -15.81 44.37 20.47
CA CYS A 272 -14.84 43.28 20.57
C CYS A 272 -13.59 43.62 19.74
N ARG A 273 -12.40 43.64 20.37
CA ARG A 273 -11.14 43.85 19.64
C ARG A 273 -10.61 42.55 19.10
N ILE A 274 -10.26 42.53 17.82
CA ILE A 274 -9.73 41.34 17.14
C ILE A 274 -8.40 41.71 16.51
N ARG A 275 -7.35 40.94 16.82
CA ARG A 275 -6.06 41.05 16.15
C ARG A 275 -6.02 40.13 14.94
N ILE A 276 -5.78 40.69 13.78
CA ILE A 276 -5.82 39.99 12.50
C ILE A 276 -4.44 40.07 11.87
N LYS A 277 -3.92 38.91 11.46
CA LYS A 277 -2.69 38.81 10.67
C LYS A 277 -3.01 38.43 9.24
N LEU A 278 -2.43 39.12 8.27
CA LEU A 278 -2.65 38.91 6.83
C LEU A 278 -1.39 38.44 6.11
N LEU A 279 -1.58 37.57 5.12
CA LEU A 279 -0.57 37.24 4.12
C LEU A 279 -0.53 38.32 3.01
N PRO A 280 0.60 38.42 2.27
CA PRO A 280 0.67 39.22 1.06
C PRO A 280 -0.40 38.74 0.06
N GLY A 281 -1.44 39.54 -0.15
CA GLY A 281 -2.62 39.15 -0.95
C GLY A 281 -3.96 39.30 -0.23
N GLY A 282 -3.95 39.60 1.07
CA GLY A 282 -5.18 39.88 1.84
C GLY A 282 -5.82 38.64 2.46
N GLU A 283 -5.19 37.47 2.34
CA GLU A 283 -5.62 36.25 3.01
C GLU A 283 -5.35 36.32 4.52
N VAL A 284 -6.29 35.82 5.32
CA VAL A 284 -6.18 35.80 6.79
C VAL A 284 -5.28 34.66 7.25
N LEU A 285 -4.14 35.02 7.86
CA LEU A 285 -3.21 34.08 8.52
C LEU A 285 -3.70 33.70 9.92
N SER A 286 -4.06 34.69 10.73
CA SER A 286 -4.62 34.46 12.07
C SER A 286 -5.66 35.52 12.43
N ALA A 287 -6.60 35.12 13.27
CA ALA A 287 -7.62 35.97 13.87
C ALA A 287 -7.74 35.58 15.33
N GLU A 288 -7.37 36.49 16.22
CA GLU A 288 -7.32 36.25 17.67
C GLU A 288 -8.12 37.34 18.36
N VAL A 289 -9.17 36.93 19.09
CA VAL A 289 -9.93 37.87 19.91
C VAL A 289 -9.09 38.32 21.11
N GLN A 290 -9.07 39.61 21.38
CA GLN A 290 -8.32 40.17 22.51
C GLN A 290 -9.08 39.94 23.82
N SER A 291 -8.34 39.86 24.93
CA SER A 291 -8.88 39.58 26.26
C SER A 291 -9.88 40.62 26.79
N ASP A 292 -9.94 41.81 26.19
CA ASP A 292 -10.94 42.84 26.54
C ASP A 292 -12.28 42.64 25.84
N CYS A 293 -12.42 41.60 25.00
CA CYS A 293 -13.70 41.26 24.40
C CYS A 293 -14.61 40.60 25.45
N PRO A 294 -15.82 41.14 25.67
CA PRO A 294 -16.74 40.67 26.71
C PRO A 294 -17.49 39.38 26.35
N TYR A 295 -17.18 38.77 25.21
CA TYR A 295 -17.84 37.55 24.73
C TYR A 295 -17.32 36.32 25.47
N SER A 296 -18.18 35.32 25.66
CA SER A 296 -17.76 33.99 26.12
C SER A 296 -16.81 33.33 25.12
N GLU A 297 -15.98 32.39 25.56
CA GLU A 297 -15.00 31.72 24.69
C GLU A 297 -15.66 31.07 23.45
N GLN A 298 -16.85 30.48 23.62
CA GLN A 298 -17.62 29.92 22.51
C GLN A 298 -18.01 31.00 21.49
N ASN A 299 -18.44 32.17 21.96
CA ASN A 299 -18.82 33.29 21.12
C ASN A 299 -17.61 33.95 20.46
N GLN A 300 -16.46 34.04 21.14
CA GLN A 300 -15.20 34.49 20.55
C GLN A 300 -14.79 33.60 19.36
N ARG A 301 -14.90 32.28 19.50
CA ARG A 301 -14.62 31.32 18.41
C ARG A 301 -15.51 31.53 17.18
N THR A 302 -16.77 31.93 17.37
CA THR A 302 -17.65 32.26 16.21
C THR A 302 -17.18 33.48 15.45
N VAL A 303 -16.65 34.49 16.16
CA VAL A 303 -16.09 35.71 15.57
C VAL A 303 -14.81 35.37 14.81
N GLU A 304 -13.90 34.61 15.41
CA GLU A 304 -12.66 34.17 14.73
C GLU A 304 -12.95 33.36 13.47
N ALA A 305 -13.95 32.47 13.53
CA ALA A 305 -14.41 31.71 12.37
C ALA A 305 -14.97 32.62 11.26
N ALA A 306 -15.69 33.68 11.63
CA ALA A 306 -16.20 34.66 10.67
C ALA A 306 -15.07 35.44 9.98
N VAL A 307 -14.04 35.85 10.72
CA VAL A 307 -12.87 36.53 10.14
C VAL A 307 -12.17 35.63 9.13
N LYS A 308 -11.92 34.36 9.48
CA LYS A 308 -11.33 33.39 8.55
C LYS A 308 -12.21 33.16 7.31
N LYS A 309 -13.53 33.15 7.48
CA LYS A 309 -14.50 33.02 6.38
C LYS A 309 -14.62 34.28 5.49
N ALA A 310 -14.22 35.44 6.01
CA ALA A 310 -14.13 36.68 5.26
C ALA A 310 -12.84 36.80 4.43
N SER A 311 -11.94 35.81 4.51
CA SER A 311 -10.73 35.76 3.68
C SER A 311 -11.08 35.56 2.19
N PRO A 312 -10.44 36.31 1.26
CA PRO A 312 -9.49 37.39 1.49
C PRO A 312 -10.19 38.73 1.82
N LEU A 313 -9.61 39.49 2.77
CA LEU A 313 -10.12 40.80 3.15
C LEU A 313 -9.82 41.85 2.06
N PRO A 314 -10.70 42.86 1.88
CA PRO A 314 -10.50 43.91 0.87
C PRO A 314 -9.25 44.75 1.17
N LEU A 315 -8.45 45.07 0.14
CA LEU A 315 -7.20 45.85 0.27
C LEU A 315 -7.27 47.27 -0.35
N LYS A 316 -8.47 47.73 -0.75
CA LYS A 316 -8.65 48.97 -1.55
C LYS A 316 -7.87 50.14 -0.95
N GLY A 317 -6.87 50.64 -1.68
CA GLY A 317 -6.11 51.84 -1.34
C GLY A 317 -5.06 51.69 -0.22
N ASN A 318 -4.94 50.52 0.41
CA ASN A 318 -3.97 50.23 1.48
C ASN A 318 -3.07 49.04 1.12
N GLU A 319 -2.54 49.06 -0.09
CA GLU A 319 -1.57 48.08 -0.59
C GLU A 319 -0.19 48.21 0.08
N ASP A 320 -0.02 49.19 0.98
CA ASP A 320 1.16 49.27 1.82
C ASP A 320 1.20 48.04 2.74
N LEU A 321 1.96 47.04 2.28
CA LEU A 321 2.26 45.73 2.85
C LEU A 321 2.78 45.77 4.31
N ARG A 322 2.85 46.95 4.93
CA ARG A 322 3.12 47.19 6.35
C ARG A 322 1.97 46.83 7.28
N ILE A 323 0.72 46.78 6.81
CA ILE A 323 -0.45 46.43 7.65
C ILE A 323 -0.74 44.92 7.54
N ARG A 324 0.22 44.09 7.97
CA ARG A 324 0.04 42.62 8.06
C ARG A 324 -0.42 42.16 9.43
N ASP A 325 -0.36 43.01 10.43
CA ASP A 325 -0.78 42.74 11.80
C ASP A 325 -1.45 44.01 12.33
N PHE A 326 -2.76 43.92 12.57
CA PHE A 326 -3.55 45.06 13.02
C PHE A 326 -4.69 44.61 13.92
N VAL A 327 -5.23 45.56 14.68
CA VAL A 327 -6.39 45.35 15.54
C VAL A 327 -7.58 46.09 14.95
N VAL A 328 -8.68 45.38 14.75
CA VAL A 328 -9.97 45.97 14.35
C VAL A 328 -10.91 46.01 15.54
N ASN A 329 -11.67 47.11 15.68
CA ASN A 329 -12.76 47.20 16.64
C ASN A 329 -14.03 46.69 15.94
N PHE A 330 -14.49 45.51 16.33
CA PHE A 330 -15.68 44.89 15.77
C PHE A 330 -16.91 45.23 16.61
N TYR A 331 -17.97 45.70 15.95
CA TYR A 331 -19.25 46.06 16.56
C TYR A 331 -20.38 45.35 15.80
N PRO A 332 -21.18 44.47 16.44
CA PRO A 332 -22.35 43.88 15.81
C PRO A 332 -23.40 44.95 15.52
N SER A 333 -23.77 45.15 14.26
CA SER A 333 -24.86 46.04 13.85
C SER A 333 -26.19 45.28 13.62
N ARG A 334 -26.14 44.01 13.22
CA ARG A 334 -27.31 43.14 12.95
C ARG A 334 -27.49 42.00 13.95
#